data_AF-A0A084U706-F1
#
_entry.id   AF-A0A084U706-F1
#
_cell.length_a   1.000
_cell.length_b   1.000
_cell.length_c   1.000
_cell.angle_alpha   90.00
_cell.angle_beta   90.00
_cell.angle_gamma   90.00
#
_symmetry.space_group_name_H-M   'P 1'
#
loop_
_entity.id
_entity.type
_entity.pdbx_description
1 polymer ?
#
loop_
_entity_poly.entity_id
_entity_poly.type
_entity_poly.pdbx_seq_one_letter_code
_entity_poly.pdbx_strand_id
1 'polypeptide(L)'
;MEGNANSLIWEVSVWEFVFVTVLLAGGAAYLTGKAVASAWQPNLQLAAYVLLLGLATRFIHFALFNGTLLSPYYYIVDVVVLMAIAFVGKRITRARQMSTQYSFQYSRSGPMNWTKKAAADS
;
A
#
# COMPACT_ATOMS: atom_id res chain seq x y z
N MET A 1 -26.32 3.22 -27.17
CA MET A 1 -26.61 2.82 -25.78
C MET A 1 -26.02 1.44 -25.58
N GLU A 2 -24.71 1.37 -25.32
CA GLU A 2 -24.07 0.11 -24.91
C GLU A 2 -23.98 0.13 -23.40
N GLY A 3 -24.80 -0.71 -22.76
CA GLY A 3 -24.72 -0.94 -21.32
C GLY A 3 -23.39 -1.61 -21.02
N ASN A 4 -22.40 -0.83 -20.62
CA ASN A 4 -21.17 -1.37 -20.10
C ASN A 4 -21.41 -1.81 -18.65
N ALA A 5 -21.29 -3.11 -18.39
CA ALA A 5 -21.47 -3.76 -17.09
C ALA A 5 -20.46 -3.32 -16.00
N ASN A 6 -19.75 -2.21 -16.19
CA ASN A 6 -18.66 -1.72 -15.36
C ASN A 6 -19.07 -0.73 -14.26
N SER A 7 -20.36 -0.41 -14.13
CA SER A 7 -20.87 0.52 -13.09
C SER A 7 -20.74 -0.01 -11.66
N LEU A 8 -20.30 -1.25 -11.47
CA LEU A 8 -20.17 -1.89 -10.17
C LEU A 8 -18.81 -1.64 -9.48
N ILE A 9 -17.75 -1.24 -10.20
CA ILE A 9 -16.41 -1.08 -9.62
C ILE A 9 -15.87 0.35 -9.71
N TRP A 10 -16.26 1.14 -10.74
CA TRP A 10 -15.73 2.48 -10.96
C TRP A 10 -16.83 3.45 -11.43
N GLU A 11 -16.97 4.59 -10.75
CA GLU A 11 -17.84 5.72 -11.14
C GLU A 11 -17.17 6.64 -12.18
N VAL A 12 -15.84 6.58 -12.25
CA VAL A 12 -14.92 7.37 -13.07
C VAL A 12 -14.19 6.46 -14.06
N SER A 13 -13.55 7.02 -15.10
CA SER A 13 -12.88 6.18 -16.10
C SER A 13 -11.76 5.34 -15.46
N VAL A 14 -11.55 4.11 -15.94
CA VAL A 14 -10.50 3.20 -15.44
C VAL A 14 -9.13 3.88 -15.42
N TRP A 15 -8.88 4.79 -16.36
CA TRP A 15 -7.64 5.53 -16.44
C TRP A 15 -7.43 6.51 -15.28
N GLU A 16 -8.49 7.18 -14.83
CA GLU A 16 -8.45 8.12 -13.70
C GLU A 16 -8.18 7.37 -12.39
N PHE A 17 -8.81 6.20 -12.23
CA PHE A 17 -8.54 5.32 -11.11
C PHE A 17 -7.08 4.85 -11.08
N VAL A 18 -6.55 4.35 -12.21
CA VAL A 18 -5.16 3.89 -12.28
C VAL A 18 -4.18 5.03 -12.02
N PHE A 19 -4.42 6.21 -12.60
CA PHE A 19 -3.55 7.36 -12.42
C PHE A 19 -3.56 7.87 -10.97
N VAL A 20 -4.74 8.14 -10.39
CA VAL A 20 -4.84 8.73 -9.06
C VAL A 20 -4.58 7.69 -7.97
N THR A 21 -5.29 6.55 -8.00
CA THR A 21 -5.22 5.58 -6.91
C THR A 21 -3.96 4.73 -6.98
N VAL A 22 -3.57 4.23 -8.16
CA VAL A 22 -2.44 3.30 -8.27
C VAL A 22 -1.11 4.03 -8.39
N LEU A 23 -0.99 5.04 -9.26
CA LEU A 23 0.29 5.74 -9.45
C LEU A 23 0.56 6.77 -8.36
N LEU A 24 -0.34 7.75 -8.18
CA LEU A 24 -0.11 8.85 -7.22
C LEU A 24 -0.27 8.39 -5.77
N ALA A 25 -1.48 7.96 -5.40
CA ALA A 25 -1.77 7.54 -4.03
C ALA A 25 -1.06 6.22 -3.70
N GLY A 26 -0.96 5.28 -4.65
CA GLY A 26 -0.21 4.04 -4.46
C GLY A 26 1.29 4.28 -4.27
N GLY A 27 1.89 5.24 -4.99
CA GLY A 27 3.26 5.69 -4.74
C GLY A 27 3.43 6.24 -3.32
N ALA A 28 2.51 7.09 -2.86
CA ALA A 28 2.49 7.60 -1.49
C ALA A 28 2.30 6.47 -0.45
N ALA A 29 1.44 5.49 -0.74
CA ALA A 29 1.19 4.34 0.11
C ALA A 29 2.44 3.46 0.27
N TYR A 30 3.15 3.20 -0.84
CA TYR A 30 4.43 2.48 -0.82
C TYR A 30 5.47 3.20 0.05
N LEU A 31 5.61 4.52 -0.13
CA LEU A 31 6.54 5.34 0.65
C LEU A 31 6.16 5.38 2.13
N THR A 32 4.87 5.41 2.44
CA THR A 32 4.35 5.33 3.81
C THR A 32 4.70 3.99 4.45
N GLY A 33 4.47 2.88 3.73
CA GLY A 33 4.88 1.55 4.15
C GLY A 33 6.38 1.46 4.43
N LYS A 34 7.21 2.03 3.55
CA LYS A 34 8.66 2.14 3.74
C LYS A 34 9.01 2.94 5.00
N ALA A 35 8.37 4.08 5.24
CA ALA A 35 8.63 4.93 6.41
C ALA A 35 8.27 4.22 7.73
N VAL A 36 7.10 3.59 7.79
CA VAL A 36 6.66 2.80 8.95
C VAL A 36 7.59 1.61 9.21
N ALA A 37 8.09 0.96 8.14
CA ALA A 37 9.12 -0.06 8.30
C ALA A 37 10.42 0.53 8.87
N SER A 38 10.93 1.61 8.29
CA SER A 38 12.16 2.27 8.76
C SER A 38 12.12 2.61 10.25
N ALA A 39 10.97 3.06 10.76
CA ALA A 39 10.75 3.39 12.16
C ALA A 39 10.37 2.20 13.07
N TRP A 40 10.40 0.96 12.56
CA TRP A 40 10.01 -0.25 13.32
C TRP A 40 8.57 -0.22 13.87
N GLN A 41 7.69 0.57 13.25
CA GLN A 41 6.34 0.79 13.75
C GLN A 41 5.38 -0.37 13.45
N PRO A 42 4.30 -0.52 14.26
CA PRO A 42 3.34 -1.61 14.15
C PRO A 42 2.47 -1.53 12.88
N ASN A 43 1.78 -2.62 12.55
CA ASN A 43 0.88 -2.68 11.38
C ASN A 43 -0.35 -1.80 11.55
N LEU A 44 -0.82 -1.61 12.79
CA LEU A 44 -1.98 -0.77 13.09
C LEU A 44 -1.74 0.69 12.69
N GLN A 45 -0.53 1.21 12.94
CA GLN A 45 -0.15 2.56 12.56
C GLN A 45 -0.09 2.72 11.02
N LEU A 46 0.38 1.70 10.31
CA LEU A 46 0.30 1.69 8.84
C LEU A 46 -1.15 1.76 8.37
N ALA A 47 -2.02 0.93 8.94
CA ALA A 47 -3.43 0.89 8.58
C ALA A 47 -4.09 2.26 8.80
N ALA A 48 -3.83 2.91 9.93
CA ALA A 48 -4.32 4.26 10.20
C ALA A 48 -3.87 5.29 9.15
N TYR A 49 -2.59 5.28 8.76
CA TYR A 49 -2.09 6.16 7.71
C TYR A 49 -2.72 5.89 6.34
N VAL A 50 -2.93 4.62 5.99
CA VAL A 50 -3.57 4.24 4.73
C VAL A 50 -5.05 4.64 4.70
N LEU A 51 -5.77 4.55 5.83
CA LEU A 51 -7.14 5.04 5.92
C LEU A 51 -7.22 6.55 5.64
N LEU A 52 -6.34 7.34 6.26
CA LEU A 52 -6.25 8.78 5.98
C LEU A 52 -5.87 9.07 4.52
N LEU A 53 -4.95 8.26 3.95
CA LEU A 53 -4.56 8.38 2.55
C LEU A 53 -5.71 8.03 1.60
N GLY A 54 -6.55 7.04 1.94
CA GLY A 54 -7.77 6.72 1.20
C GLY A 54 -8.76 7.89 1.18
N LEU A 55 -8.90 8.61 2.30
CA LEU A 55 -9.76 9.81 2.37
C LEU A 55 -9.21 10.92 1.47
N ALA A 56 -7.90 11.15 1.49
CA ALA A 56 -7.25 12.10 0.60
C ALA A 56 -7.42 11.71 -0.88
N THR A 57 -7.34 10.42 -1.21
CA THR A 57 -7.54 9.88 -2.56
C THR A 57 -8.97 10.11 -3.03
N ARG A 58 -9.97 9.85 -2.17
CA ARG A 58 -11.38 10.16 -2.44
C ARG A 58 -11.62 11.64 -2.69
N PHE A 59 -10.98 12.50 -1.89
CA PHE A 59 -11.07 13.94 -2.10
C PHE A 59 -10.54 14.37 -3.47
N ILE A 60 -9.43 13.78 -3.95
CA ILE A 60 -8.90 14.04 -5.30
C ILE A 60 -9.88 13.56 -6.37
N HIS A 61 -10.46 12.36 -6.24
CA HIS A 61 -11.47 11.85 -7.17
C HIS A 61 -12.70 12.76 -7.26
N PHE A 62 -13.17 13.29 -6.14
CA PHE A 62 -14.26 14.27 -6.12
C PHE A 62 -13.84 15.59 -6.78
N ALA A 63 -12.70 16.17 -6.36
CA ALA A 63 -12.29 17.50 -6.77
C ALA A 63 -11.90 17.61 -8.25
N LEU A 64 -11.25 16.58 -8.80
CA LEU A 64 -10.75 16.60 -10.19
C LEU A 64 -11.71 15.94 -11.18
N PHE A 65 -12.47 14.94 -10.75
CA PHE A 65 -13.26 14.08 -11.66
C PHE A 65 -14.75 14.05 -11.34
N ASN A 66 -15.22 14.93 -10.43
CA ASN A 66 -16.63 14.99 -9.99
C ASN A 66 -17.18 13.64 -9.49
N GLY A 67 -16.33 12.74 -8.98
CA GLY A 67 -16.76 11.47 -8.41
C GLY A 67 -17.50 11.64 -7.08
N THR A 68 -18.22 10.62 -6.61
CA THR A 68 -18.95 10.71 -5.33
C THR A 68 -18.00 10.74 -4.13
N LEU A 69 -18.11 11.80 -3.32
CA LEU A 69 -17.25 12.04 -2.15
C LEU A 69 -17.42 10.97 -1.05
N LEU A 70 -18.67 10.61 -0.74
CA LEU A 70 -19.05 9.77 0.40
C LEU A 70 -19.70 8.46 -0.06
N SER A 71 -19.05 7.74 -0.99
CA SER A 71 -19.43 6.36 -1.29
C SER A 71 -18.57 5.40 -0.44
N PRO A 72 -19.15 4.71 0.56
CA PRO A 72 -18.40 3.76 1.38
C PRO A 72 -17.78 2.64 0.55
N TYR A 73 -18.48 2.20 -0.50
CA TYR A 73 -18.02 1.14 -1.39
C TYR A 73 -16.71 1.53 -2.09
N TYR A 74 -16.68 2.67 -2.76
CA TYR A 74 -15.50 3.08 -3.52
C TYR A 74 -14.33 3.48 -2.60
N TYR A 75 -14.62 4.03 -1.42
CA TYR A 75 -13.59 4.28 -0.41
C TYR A 75 -12.92 2.97 0.05
N ILE A 76 -13.69 1.90 0.30
CA ILE A 76 -13.14 0.60 0.69
C ILE A 76 -12.24 0.05 -0.42
N VAL A 77 -12.65 0.18 -1.69
CA VAL A 77 -11.83 -0.27 -2.84
C VAL A 77 -10.48 0.46 -2.87
N ASP A 78 -10.46 1.79 -2.74
CA ASP A 78 -9.21 2.55 -2.69
C ASP A 78 -8.34 2.09 -1.52
N VAL A 79 -8.92 2.02 -0.32
CA VAL A 79 -8.19 1.63 0.89
C VAL A 79 -7.59 0.25 0.72
N VAL A 80 -8.30 -0.74 0.19
CA VAL A 80 -7.77 -2.10 -0.03
C VAL A 80 -6.58 -2.07 -0.98
N VAL A 81 -6.68 -1.35 -2.09
CA VAL A 81 -5.59 -1.21 -3.07
C VAL A 81 -4.37 -0.54 -2.44
N LEU A 82 -4.57 0.60 -1.76
CA LEU A 82 -3.50 1.34 -1.10
C LEU A 82 -2.88 0.53 0.04
N MET A 83 -3.68 -0.24 0.78
CA MET A 83 -3.21 -1.10 1.87
C MET A 83 -2.29 -2.18 1.34
N ALA A 84 -2.68 -2.85 0.25
CA ALA A 84 -1.84 -3.85 -0.40
C ALA A 84 -0.47 -3.27 -0.80
N ILE A 85 -0.46 -2.11 -1.46
CA ILE A 85 0.77 -1.44 -1.89
C ILE A 85 1.63 -1.02 -0.69
N ALA A 86 1.00 -0.46 0.35
CA ALA A 86 1.68 -0.06 1.58
C ALA A 86 2.34 -1.25 2.31
N PHE A 87 1.64 -2.38 2.41
CA PHE A 87 2.19 -3.60 3.01
C PHE A 87 3.36 -4.15 2.19
N VAL A 88 3.28 -4.09 0.86
CA VAL A 88 4.39 -4.46 -0.02
C VAL A 88 5.62 -3.59 0.29
N GLY A 89 5.46 -2.26 0.33
CA GLY A 89 6.54 -1.34 0.69
C GLY A 89 7.13 -1.60 2.07
N LYS A 90 6.26 -1.86 3.06
CA LYS A 90 6.68 -2.17 4.43
C LYS A 90 7.50 -3.46 4.50
N ARG A 91 7.03 -4.54 3.88
CA ARG A 91 7.67 -5.86 3.99
C ARG A 91 8.97 -5.95 3.19
N ILE A 92 9.09 -5.29 2.03
CA ILE A 92 10.38 -5.17 1.32
C ILE A 92 11.41 -4.48 2.19
N THR A 93 11.01 -3.37 2.83
CA THR A 93 11.88 -2.58 3.68
C THR A 93 12.29 -3.35 4.93
N ARG A 94 11.34 -4.04 5.58
CA ARG A 94 11.61 -4.89 6.74
C ARG A 94 12.57 -6.03 6.40
N ALA A 95 12.42 -6.67 5.25
CA ALA A 95 13.33 -7.73 4.82
C ALA A 95 14.77 -7.23 4.66
N ARG A 96 14.94 -6.03 4.08
CA ARG A 96 16.25 -5.37 4.00
C ARG A 96 16.82 -5.10 5.38
N GLN A 97 16.06 -4.47 6.27
CA GLN A 97 16.49 -4.15 7.63
C GLN A 97 16.92 -5.41 8.42
N MET A 98 16.14 -6.49 8.35
CA MET A 98 16.49 -7.76 9.01
C MET A 98 17.81 -8.32 8.48
N SER A 99 18.04 -8.26 7.17
CA SER A 99 19.29 -8.76 6.57
C SER A 99 20.51 -7.88 6.80
N THR A 100 20.34 -6.57 7.05
CA THR A 100 21.45 -5.62 7.23
C THR A 100 21.75 -5.37 8.71
N GLN A 101 20.75 -4.93 9.48
CA GLN A 101 20.90 -4.59 10.90
C GLN A 101 21.04 -5.84 11.77
N TYR A 102 20.33 -6.93 11.41
CA TYR A 102 20.40 -8.20 12.11
C TYR A 102 21.19 -9.28 11.35
N SER A 103 22.15 -8.84 10.54
CA SER A 103 22.99 -9.72 9.69
C SER A 103 23.74 -10.79 10.47
N PHE A 104 23.96 -10.61 11.77
CA PHE A 104 24.61 -11.59 12.65
C PHE A 104 23.74 -12.85 12.87
N GLN A 105 22.41 -12.70 12.93
CA GLN A 105 21.47 -13.81 13.12
C GLN A 105 20.68 -14.16 11.86
N TYR A 106 20.55 -13.23 10.91
CA TYR A 106 19.67 -13.38 9.76
C TYR A 106 20.41 -13.09 8.44
N SER A 107 19.99 -13.79 7.37
CA SER A 107 20.42 -13.52 5.99
C SER A 107 19.20 -13.33 5.09
N ARG A 108 19.38 -12.63 3.96
CA ARG A 108 18.30 -12.37 3.01
C ARG A 108 18.06 -13.61 2.15
N SER A 109 16.82 -14.09 2.08
CA SER A 109 16.41 -15.22 1.23
C SER A 109 15.56 -14.80 0.03
N GLY A 110 15.29 -13.50 -0.13
CA GLY A 110 14.65 -12.93 -1.31
C GLY A 110 14.34 -11.45 -1.16
N PRO A 111 13.63 -10.84 -2.13
CA PRO A 111 13.24 -9.43 -2.06
C PRO A 111 12.42 -9.09 -0.81
N MET A 112 11.64 -10.08 -0.34
CA MET A 112 10.61 -9.95 0.70
C MET A 112 10.85 -10.84 1.93
N ASN A 113 11.82 -11.74 1.88
CA ASN A 113 12.04 -12.79 2.88
C ASN A 113 13.47 -12.76 3.44
N TRP A 114 13.60 -13.26 4.66
CA TRP A 114 14.86 -13.48 5.36
C TRP A 114 14.81 -14.82 6.10
N THR A 115 15.97 -15.40 6.33
CA THR A 115 16.14 -16.67 7.05
C THR A 115 17.09 -16.45 8.23
N LYS A 116 16.94 -17.26 9.29
CA LYS A 116 17.97 -17.34 10.33
C LYS A 116 19.19 -18.01 9.74
N LYS A 117 20.37 -17.54 10.13
CA LYS A 117 21.62 -18.25 9.88
C LYS A 117 21.61 -19.52 10.73
N ALA A 118 22.02 -20.65 10.16
CA ALA A 118 22.29 -21.84 10.96
C ALA A 118 23.35 -21.48 12.00
N ALA A 119 23.12 -21.83 13.27
CA ALA A 119 24.19 -21.73 14.26
C ALA A 119 25.37 -22.54 13.73
N ALA A 120 26.57 -21.97 13.76
CA ALA A 120 27.76 -22.75 13.47
C ALA A 120 27.89 -23.76 14.61
N ASP A 121 27.43 -24.98 14.36
CA ASP A 121 27.71 -26.12 15.23
C ASP A 121 29.21 -26.45 15.06
N SER A 122 30.05 -25.91 15.95
CA SER A 122 31.39 -26.43 16.30
C SER A 122 31.93 -25.72 17.53
#